data_AF-A0A4Y8N1C6-F1
#
_entry.id   AF-A0A4Y8N1C6-F1
#
_cell.length_a   1.000
_cell.length_b   1.000
_cell.length_c   1.000
_cell.angle_alpha   90.00
_cell.angle_beta   90.00
_cell.angle_gamma   90.00
#
_symmetry.space_group_name_H-M   'P 1'
#
loop_
_entity.id
_entity.type
_entity.pdbx_description
1 polymer ?
#
loop_
_entity_poly.entity_id
_entity_poly.type
_entity_poly.pdbx_seq_one_letter_code
_entity_poly.pdbx_strand_id
1 'polypeptide(L)' 'MMTYAIFTPDGTPLAYMTTAVPPTIEQMADHCAEVHGFADRDEWMMVQNIAQIAYAPVH' A
#
# COMPACT_ATOMS: atom_id res chain seq x y z
N MET A 1 14.48 7.38 8.32
CA MET A 1 13.33 7.03 7.45
C MET A 1 13.56 5.65 6.91
N MET A 2 12.54 4.80 6.91
CA MET A 2 12.55 3.45 6.34
C MET A 2 11.62 3.45 5.12
N THR A 3 12.02 2.75 4.06
CA THR A 3 11.16 2.55 2.90
C THR A 3 10.51 1.19 2.99
N TYR A 4 9.22 1.13 2.73
CA TYR A 4 8.43 -0.09 2.68
C TYR A 4 7.95 -0.31 1.25
N ALA A 5 8.12 -1.53 0.74
CA ALA A 5 7.44 -2.00 -0.45
C ALA A 5 6.08 -2.56 -0.04
N ILE A 6 5.02 -2.12 -0.72
CA ILE A 6 3.66 -2.62 -0.55
C ILE A 6 3.31 -3.44 -1.79
N PHE A 7 2.77 -4.64 -1.58
CA PHE A 7 2.50 -5.60 -2.64
C PHE A 7 1.26 -6.45 -2.29
N THR A 8 0.65 -7.04 -3.30
CA THR A 8 -0.40 -8.07 -3.14
C THR A 8 0.19 -9.39 -2.65
N PRO A 9 -0.62 -10.33 -2.12
CA PRO A 9 -0.14 -11.62 -1.65
C PRO A 9 0.57 -12.48 -2.70
N ASP A 10 0.29 -12.25 -3.98
CA ASP A 10 0.97 -12.91 -5.11
C ASP A 10 2.33 -12.27 -5.47
N GLY A 11 2.72 -11.19 -4.78
CA GLY A 11 3.97 -10.48 -4.96
C GLY A 11 3.91 -9.33 -5.98
N THR A 12 2.73 -8.98 -6.50
CA THR A 12 2.61 -7.83 -7.43
C THR A 12 2.86 -6.52 -6.67
N PRO A 13 3.82 -5.68 -7.11
CA PRO A 13 4.11 -4.41 -6.45
C PRO A 13 2.97 -3.41 -6.63
N LEU A 14 2.56 -2.77 -5.54
CA LEU A 14 1.50 -1.76 -5.52
C LEU A 14 2.08 -0.35 -5.36
N ALA A 15 2.91 -0.14 -4.35
CA ALA A 15 3.51 1.16 -4.09
C ALA A 15 4.76 1.05 -3.20
N TYR A 16 5.46 2.16 -3.07
CA TYR A 16 6.50 2.34 -2.06
C TYR A 16 6.11 3.49 -1.13
N MET A 17 6.39 3.32 0.17
CA MET A 17 6.11 4.33 1.19
C MET A 17 7.35 4.54 2.05
N THR A 18 7.81 5.78 2.17
CA THR A 18 8.96 6.14 3.02
C THR A 18 8.47 6.92 4.23
N THR A 19 8.66 6.39 5.43
CA THR A 19 8.19 7.01 6.67
C THR A 19 9.26 6.98 7.77
N ALA A 20 9.17 7.89 8.73
CA ALA A 20 10.05 7.88 9.91
C ALA A 20 9.60 6.87 10.98
N VAL A 21 8.31 6.53 11.01
CA VAL A 21 7.67 5.61 11.96
C VAL A 21 6.97 4.51 11.16
N PRO A 22 7.01 3.23 11.61
CA PRO A 22 6.30 2.14 10.95
C PRO A 22 4.82 2.50 10.74
N PRO A 23 4.32 2.52 9.48
CA PRO A 23 2.92 2.80 9.23
C PRO A 23 2.05 1.60 9.58
N THR A 24 0.77 1.86 9.81
CA THR A 24 -0.26 0.81 9.90
C THR A 24 -0.62 0.29 8.50
N ILE A 25 -1.19 -0.91 8.42
CA ILE A 25 -1.73 -1.47 7.16
C ILE A 25 -2.73 -0.52 6.52
N GLU A 26 -3.56 0.13 7.33
CA GLU A 26 -4.57 1.08 6.89
C GLU A 26 -3.93 2.30 6.21
N GLN A 27 -2.91 2.90 6.82
CA GLN A 27 -2.16 4.01 6.22
C GLN A 27 -1.41 3.60 4.95
N MET A 28 -0.95 2.36 4.85
CA MET A 28 -0.35 1.84 3.63
C MET A 28 -1.39 1.68 2.52
N ALA A 29 -2.59 1.19 2.84
CA ALA A 29 -3.69 1.07 1.89
C ALA A 29 -4.17 2.44 1.41
N ASP A 30 -4.30 3.42 2.32
CA ASP A 30 -4.63 4.82 1.97
C ASP A 30 -3.60 5.40 1.00
N HIS A 31 -2.31 5.24 1.32
CA HIS A 31 -1.22 5.70 0.45
C HIS A 31 -1.28 5.03 -0.92
N CYS A 32 -1.58 3.73 -0.98
CA CYS A 32 -1.79 3.06 -2.26
C CYS A 32 -2.96 3.65 -3.04
N ALA A 33 -4.11 3.91 -2.39
CA ALA A 33 -5.26 4.52 -3.04
C ALA A 33 -4.92 5.90 -3.61
N GLU A 34 -4.29 6.77 -2.81
CA GLU A 34 -3.86 8.11 -3.22
C GLU A 34 -2.90 8.07 -4.42
N VAL A 35 -1.89 7.18 -4.40
CA VAL A 35 -0.92 7.02 -5.48
C VAL A 35 -1.58 6.55 -6.79
N HIS A 36 -2.67 5.79 -6.69
CA HIS A 36 -3.45 5.33 -7.84
C HIS A 36 -4.57 6.31 -8.25
N GLY A 37 -4.70 7.45 -7.57
CA GLY A 37 -5.67 8.50 -7.89
C GLY A 37 -7.08 8.24 -7.36
N PHE A 38 -7.23 7.36 -6.37
CA PHE A 38 -8.50 7.11 -5.70
C PHE A 38 -8.64 7.99 -4.45
N ALA A 39 -9.86 8.42 -4.17
CA ALA A 39 -10.15 9.23 -2.98
C ALA A 39 -10.33 8.38 -1.72
N ASP A 40 -10.57 7.08 -1.90
CA ASP A 40 -10.92 6.16 -0.83
C ASP A 40 -10.24 4.79 -1.03
N ARG A 41 -9.83 4.17 0.08
CA ARG A 41 -9.16 2.86 0.07
C ARG A 41 -10.08 1.75 -0.40
N ASP A 42 -11.36 1.77 -0.03
CA ASP A 42 -12.29 0.69 -0.33
C ASP A 42 -12.66 0.74 -1.83
N GLU A 43 -12.82 1.95 -2.37
CA GLU A 43 -12.98 2.16 -3.82
C GLU A 43 -11.77 1.60 -4.59
N TRP A 44 -10.55 1.95 -4.18
CA TRP A 44 -9.34 1.43 -4.80
C TRP A 44 -9.26 -0.10 -4.73
N MET A 45 -9.50 -0.69 -3.55
CA MET A 45 -9.46 -2.14 -3.35
C MET A 45 -10.51 -2.85 -4.20
N MET A 46 -11.72 -2.31 -4.31
CA MET A 46 -12.77 -2.89 -5.15
C MET A 46 -12.42 -2.80 -6.64
N VAL A 47 -11.96 -1.65 -7.12
CA VAL A 47 -11.66 -1.44 -8.55
C VAL A 47 -10.44 -2.24 -9.00
N GLN A 48 -9.41 -2.34 -8.16
CA GLN A 48 -8.20 -3.10 -8.44
C GLN A 48 -8.32 -4.59 -8.07
N ASN A 49 -9.47 -5.01 -7.53
CA ASN A 49 -9.72 -6.38 -7.05
C ASN A 49 -8.64 -6.84 -6.04
N ILE A 50 -8.23 -5.94 -5.14
CA ILE A 50 -7.24 -6.19 -4.10
C ILE A 50 -7.98 -6.62 -2.84
N ALA A 51 -7.89 -7.91 -2.51
CA ALA A 51 -8.48 -8.45 -1.28
C ALA A 51 -7.61 -8.19 -0.04
N GLN A 52 -6.29 -8.13 -0.21
CA GLN A 52 -5.33 -7.97 0.87
C GLN A 52 -4.05 -7.32 0.36
N ILE A 53 -3.34 -6.62 1.24
CA ILE A 53 -1.99 -6.12 0.99
C ILE A 53 -1.00 -6.73 1.99
N ALA A 54 0.25 -6.84 1.57
CA ALA A 54 1.41 -7.19 2.37
C ALA A 54 2.48 -6.11 2.20
N TYR A 55 3.41 -6.04 3.15
CA TYR A 55 4.50 -5.06 3.10
C TYR A 55 5.79 -5.61 3.68
N ALA A 56 6.92 -5.10 3.19
CA ALA A 56 8.24 -5.42 3.70
C ALA A 56 9.15 -4.18 3.68
N PRO A 57 10.01 -3.98 4.69
CA PRO A 57 11.04 -2.95 4.63
C PRO A 57 12.04 -3.28 3.51
N VAL A 58 12.45 -2.26 2.77
CA VAL A 58 13.49 -2.36 1.73
C VAL A 58 14.69 -1.49 2.13
N HIS A 59 15.89 -2.04 1.91
CA HIS A 59 17.17 -1.44 2.28
C HIS A 59 17.83 -0.74 1.09
#